data_AF-A0AAD5MGJ9-F1
#
_entry.id   AF-A0AAD5MGJ9-F1
#
_cell.length_a   1.000
_cell.length_b   1.000
_cell.length_c   1.000
_cell.angle_alpha   90.00
_cell.angle_beta   90.00
_cell.angle_gamma   90.00
#
_symmetry.space_group_name_H-M   'P 1'
#
loop_
_entity.id
_entity.type
_entity.pdbx_description
1 polymer ?
#
loop_
_entity_poly.entity_id
_entity_poly.type
_entity_poly.pdbx_seq_one_letter_code
_entity_poly.pdbx_strand_id
1 'polypeptide(L)'
;MQVLISIQGLIFVKDPYFNEPGFEKYQGTEKGEDYSRKYNLKIEHATLNYAIRDQLKNPPEYFKKVIQRHFWLKRHAIIEQARNWLAEIRKDAMENDRNLKRKESPSFEALYNPYHQERSIQQLINDLSTMPCPVDQC
;
A
#
# COMPACT_ATOMS: atom_id res chain seq x y z
N MET A 1 15.34 19.28 -13.77
CA MET A 1 15.23 17.85 -13.37
C MET A 1 15.32 17.62 -11.85
N GLN A 2 15.72 18.61 -11.05
CA GLN A 2 15.91 18.44 -9.59
C GLN A 2 14.61 18.08 -8.84
N VAL A 3 13.46 18.61 -9.25
CA VAL A 3 12.17 18.38 -8.56
C VAL A 3 11.74 16.92 -8.56
N LEU A 4 11.89 16.20 -9.69
CA LEU A 4 11.50 14.78 -9.75
C LEU A 4 12.40 13.90 -8.87
N ILE A 5 13.70 14.24 -8.81
CA ILE A 5 14.67 13.54 -7.95
C ILE A 5 14.36 13.80 -6.49
N SER A 6 13.99 15.04 -6.11
CA SER A 6 13.62 15.35 -4.73
C SER A 6 12.34 14.64 -4.30
N ILE A 7 11.35 14.46 -5.19
CA ILE A 7 10.15 13.69 -4.87
C ILE A 7 10.51 12.24 -4.52
N GLN A 8 11.38 11.61 -5.33
CA GLN A 8 11.82 10.23 -5.10
C GLN A 8 12.67 10.08 -3.84
N GLY A 9 13.50 11.08 -3.52
CA GLY A 9 14.43 11.02 -2.39
C GLY A 9 13.85 11.48 -1.05
N LEU A 10 12.85 12.36 -1.05
CA LEU A 10 12.33 12.99 0.17
C LEU A 10 10.89 12.59 0.50
N ILE A 11 10.08 12.24 -0.50
CA ILE A 11 8.67 11.93 -0.30
C ILE A 11 8.44 10.41 -0.32
N PHE A 12 8.93 9.71 -1.35
CA PHE A 12 8.79 8.25 -1.47
C PHE A 12 9.89 7.48 -0.74
N VAL A 13 9.94 7.68 0.59
CA VAL A 13 10.88 7.04 1.50
C VAL A 13 10.26 5.82 2.19
N LYS A 14 11.08 5.00 2.86
CA LYS A 14 10.65 3.77 3.54
C LYS A 14 9.74 4.03 4.73
N ASP A 15 10.02 5.09 5.48
CA ASP A 15 9.32 5.42 6.74
C ASP A 15 8.77 6.86 6.68
N PRO A 16 7.76 7.12 5.81
CA PRO A 16 7.20 8.44 5.56
C PRO A 16 6.57 9.09 6.80
N TYR A 17 6.23 8.29 7.83
CA TYR A 17 5.75 8.80 9.11
C TYR A 17 6.72 9.81 9.76
N PHE A 18 8.03 9.62 9.60
CA PHE A 18 9.04 10.51 10.19
C PHE A 18 9.31 11.77 9.37
N ASN A 19 8.67 11.94 8.21
CA ASN A 19 8.71 13.21 7.48
C ASN A 19 7.84 14.30 8.16
N GLU A 20 7.01 13.92 9.14
CA GLU A 20 6.21 14.86 9.91
C GLU A 20 7.09 15.65 10.90
N PRO A 21 6.98 16.99 10.94
CA PRO A 21 7.82 17.81 11.81
C PRO A 21 7.75 17.39 13.28
N GLY A 22 8.92 17.06 13.86
CA GLY A 22 9.06 16.72 15.27
C GLY A 22 8.79 15.25 15.59
N PHE A 23 8.56 14.40 14.57
CA PHE A 23 8.38 12.96 14.75
C PHE A 23 9.71 12.20 14.65
N GLU A 24 10.75 12.81 14.09
CA GLU A 24 12.10 12.25 13.94
C GLU A 24 12.69 11.82 15.29
N LYS A 25 12.32 12.51 16.37
CA LYS A 25 12.75 12.18 17.74
C LYS A 25 12.24 10.83 18.24
N TYR A 26 11.22 10.25 17.60
CA TYR A 26 10.69 8.93 17.94
C TYR A 26 11.32 7.80 17.11
N GLN A 27 12.12 8.13 16.09
CA GLN A 27 12.78 7.14 15.24
C GLN A 27 13.73 6.26 16.07
N GLY A 28 13.70 4.94 15.84
CA GLY A 28 14.46 3.97 16.62
C GLY A 28 13.86 3.62 17.99
N THR A 29 12.77 4.27 18.41
CA THR A 29 12.02 3.87 19.61
C THR A 29 10.95 2.84 19.25
N GLU A 30 10.70 1.86 20.13
CA GLU A 30 9.68 0.82 19.87
C GLU A 30 8.30 1.41 19.52
N LYS A 31 7.90 2.48 20.22
CA LYS A 31 6.63 3.17 19.93
C LYS A 31 6.65 3.88 18.57
N GLY A 32 7.74 4.56 18.23
CA GLY A 32 7.88 5.24 16.94
C GLY A 32 7.85 4.26 15.77
N GLU A 33 8.53 3.11 15.91
CA GLU A 33 8.52 2.04 14.92
C GLU A 33 7.13 1.41 14.76
N ASP A 34 6.37 1.21 15.84
CA ASP A 34 4.98 0.74 15.78
C ASP A 34 4.06 1.73 15.05
N TYR A 35 4.19 3.03 15.34
CA TYR A 35 3.43 4.07 14.63
C TYR A 35 3.81 4.16 13.16
N SER A 36 5.11 4.10 12.83
CA SER A 36 5.59 4.07 11.44
C SER A 36 5.05 2.86 10.69
N ARG A 37 5.11 1.66 11.29
CA ARG A 37 4.54 0.43 10.71
C ARG A 37 3.05 0.58 10.40
N LYS A 38 2.25 1.06 11.36
CA LYS A 38 0.81 1.27 11.16
C LYS A 38 0.52 2.32 10.10
N TYR A 39 1.34 3.37 10.02
CA TYR A 39 1.24 4.37 8.96
C TYR A 39 1.56 3.75 7.59
N ASN A 40 2.60 2.93 7.49
CA ASN A 40 2.96 2.23 6.25
C ASN A 40 1.84 1.33 5.76
N LEU A 41 1.18 0.54 6.62
CA LEU A 41 0.02 -0.27 6.22
C LEU A 41 -1.08 0.57 5.54
N LYS A 42 -1.24 1.83 5.94
CA LYS A 42 -2.17 2.80 5.29
C LYS A 42 -1.70 3.20 3.90
N ILE A 43 -0.44 3.56 3.78
CA ILE A 43 0.15 3.97 2.50
C ILE A 43 0.21 2.81 1.52
N GLU A 44 0.56 1.61 1.97
CA GLU A 44 0.61 0.39 1.17
C GLU A 44 -0.77 0.04 0.61
N HIS A 45 -1.80 0.06 1.45
CA HIS A 45 -3.18 -0.15 1.01
C HIS A 45 -3.63 0.94 0.02
N ALA A 46 -3.35 2.21 0.28
CA ALA A 46 -3.65 3.30 -0.64
C ALA A 46 -2.91 3.13 -1.98
N THR A 47 -1.67 2.66 -1.95
CA THR A 47 -0.85 2.38 -3.14
C THR A 47 -1.49 1.31 -4.00
N LEU A 48 -1.88 0.17 -3.42
CA LEU A 48 -2.55 -0.91 -4.16
C LEU A 48 -3.86 -0.43 -4.82
N ASN A 49 -4.66 0.36 -4.12
CA ASN A 49 -5.95 0.82 -4.65
C ASN A 49 -5.82 1.95 -5.67
N TYR A 50 -5.11 3.03 -5.33
CA TYR A 50 -5.12 4.25 -6.14
C TYR A 50 -3.98 4.27 -7.16
N ALA A 51 -2.77 3.91 -6.73
CA ALA A 51 -1.59 3.99 -7.60
C ALA A 51 -1.46 2.80 -8.55
N ILE A 52 -2.09 1.66 -8.22
CA ILE A 52 -2.05 0.46 -9.07
C ILE A 52 -3.43 0.17 -9.67
N ARG A 53 -4.41 -0.22 -8.86
CA ARG A 53 -5.71 -0.68 -9.37
C ARG A 53 -6.43 0.41 -10.16
N ASP A 54 -6.52 1.63 -9.64
CA ASP A 54 -7.24 2.70 -10.31
C ASP A 54 -6.49 3.20 -11.56
N GLN A 55 -5.15 3.20 -11.53
CA GLN A 55 -4.34 3.46 -12.73
C GLN A 55 -4.53 2.39 -13.82
N LEU A 56 -4.72 1.12 -13.44
CA LEU A 56 -5.05 0.05 -14.40
C LEU A 56 -6.46 0.18 -14.97
N LYS A 57 -7.44 0.58 -14.14
CA LYS A 57 -8.84 0.74 -14.55
C LYS A 57 -9.09 1.98 -15.40
N ASN A 58 -8.55 3.12 -14.95
CA ASN A 58 -8.78 4.44 -15.55
C ASN A 58 -7.44 5.15 -15.78
N PRO A 59 -6.56 4.62 -16.66
CA PRO A 59 -5.28 5.26 -16.92
C PRO A 59 -5.48 6.62 -17.62
N PRO A 60 -4.71 7.66 -17.25
CA PRO A 60 -4.64 8.88 -18.03
C PRO A 60 -4.20 8.57 -19.47
N GLU A 61 -4.84 9.20 -20.45
CA GLU A 61 -4.65 8.88 -21.88
C GLU A 61 -3.18 8.89 -22.30
N TYR A 62 -2.44 9.92 -21.90
CA TYR A 62 -1.02 10.08 -22.21
C TYR A 62 -0.11 9.01 -21.56
N PHE A 63 -0.53 8.39 -20.46
CA PHE A 63 0.24 7.39 -19.72
C PHE A 63 -0.25 5.95 -19.92
N LYS A 64 -1.37 5.74 -20.63
CA LYS A 64 -2.01 4.43 -20.80
C LYS A 64 -1.06 3.32 -21.24
N LYS A 65 -0.28 3.56 -22.29
CA LYS A 65 0.71 2.57 -22.79
C LYS A 65 1.81 2.27 -21.77
N VAL A 66 2.29 3.29 -21.07
CA VAL A 66 3.35 3.16 -20.05
C VAL A 66 2.82 2.37 -18.86
N ILE A 67 1.63 2.69 -18.37
CA ILE A 67 0.95 2.02 -17.25
C ILE A 67 0.74 0.54 -17.57
N GLN A 68 0.14 0.23 -18.73
CA GLN A 68 -0.13 -1.15 -19.14
C GLN A 68 1.16 -1.96 -19.25
N ARG A 69 2.19 -1.42 -19.92
CA ARG A 69 3.47 -2.11 -20.07
C ARG A 69 4.20 -2.29 -18.73
N HIS A 70 4.24 -1.27 -17.89
CA HIS A 70 4.89 -1.31 -16.58
C HIS A 70 4.27 -2.40 -15.71
N PHE A 71 2.95 -2.36 -15.53
CA PHE A 71 2.27 -3.30 -14.65
C PHE A 71 2.27 -4.71 -15.22
N TRP A 72 2.18 -4.91 -16.54
CA TRP A 72 2.33 -6.24 -17.11
C TRP A 72 3.73 -6.82 -16.85
N LEU A 73 4.81 -6.04 -17.10
CA LEU A 73 6.19 -6.50 -16.87
C LEU A 73 6.47 -6.79 -15.39
N LYS A 74 5.87 -6.03 -14.48
CA LYS A 74 6.08 -6.15 -13.02
C LYS A 74 5.04 -7.00 -12.29
N ARG A 75 4.02 -7.53 -12.99
CA ARG A 75 2.84 -8.17 -12.38
C ARG A 75 3.20 -9.23 -11.33
N HIS A 76 4.17 -10.10 -11.60
CA HIS A 76 4.56 -11.16 -10.67
C HIS A 76 5.13 -10.60 -9.36
N ALA A 77 6.04 -9.61 -9.46
CA ALA A 77 6.60 -8.94 -8.28
C ALA A 77 5.54 -8.16 -7.51
N ILE A 78 4.59 -7.52 -8.20
CA ILE A 78 3.50 -6.78 -7.57
C ILE A 78 2.52 -7.73 -6.87
N ILE A 79 2.20 -8.88 -7.48
CA ILE A 79 1.36 -9.91 -6.86
C ILE A 79 2.02 -10.45 -5.58
N GLU A 80 3.32 -10.71 -5.61
CA GLU A 80 4.08 -11.13 -4.43
C GLU A 80 4.04 -10.06 -3.34
N GLN A 81 4.30 -8.80 -3.69
CA GLN A 81 4.23 -7.68 -2.74
C GLN A 81 2.82 -7.52 -2.14
N ALA A 82 1.78 -7.61 -2.97
CA ALA A 82 0.39 -7.51 -2.53
C ALA A 82 0.00 -8.64 -1.56
N ARG A 83 0.50 -9.87 -1.78
CA ARG A 83 0.31 -10.99 -0.86
C ARG A 83 1.01 -10.75 0.48
N ASN A 84 2.22 -10.20 0.46
CA ASN A 84 2.97 -9.88 1.68
C ASN A 84 2.25 -8.80 2.49
N TRP A 85 1.83 -7.72 1.85
CA TRP A 85 1.05 -6.66 2.52
C TRP A 85 -0.30 -7.16 3.04
N LEU A 86 -0.97 -8.06 2.33
CA LEU A 86 -2.20 -8.68 2.83
C LEU A 86 -1.95 -9.51 4.09
N ALA A 87 -0.83 -10.25 4.16
CA ALA A 87 -0.46 -11.01 5.34
C ALA A 87 -0.20 -10.08 6.55
N GLU A 88 0.47 -8.95 6.34
CA GLU A 88 0.71 -7.95 7.39
C GLU A 88 -0.59 -7.28 7.88
N ILE A 89 -1.52 -6.94 6.99
CA ILE A 89 -2.84 -6.39 7.35
C ILE A 89 -3.61 -7.40 8.23
N ARG A 90 -3.60 -8.70 7.85
CA ARG A 90 -4.24 -9.74 8.66
C ARG A 90 -3.59 -9.87 10.04
N LYS A 91 -2.26 -9.77 10.12
CA LYS A 91 -1.52 -9.81 11.37
C LYS A 91 -1.87 -8.63 12.27
N ASP A 92 -1.89 -7.41 11.75
CA ASP A 92 -2.27 -6.20 12.48
C ASP A 92 -3.73 -6.28 12.98
N ALA A 93 -4.66 -6.77 12.15
CA ALA A 93 -6.06 -6.97 12.56
C ALA A 93 -6.17 -7.96 13.74
N MET A 94 -5.43 -9.08 13.71
CA MET A 94 -5.40 -10.03 14.83
C MET A 94 -4.79 -9.44 16.11
N GLU A 95 -3.74 -8.62 15.98
CA GLU A 95 -3.11 -7.91 17.10
C GLU A 95 -4.08 -6.89 17.73
N ASN A 96 -4.80 -6.13 16.90
CA ASN A 96 -5.81 -5.17 17.33
C ASN A 96 -7.00 -5.84 18.03
N ASP A 97 -7.52 -6.94 17.50
CA ASP A 97 -8.62 -7.70 18.14
C ASP A 97 -8.23 -8.23 19.52
N ARG A 98 -6.98 -8.70 19.70
CA ARG A 98 -6.46 -9.11 21.01
C ARG A 98 -6.38 -7.94 21.98
N ASN A 99 -6.01 -6.75 21.50
CA ASN A 99 -5.91 -5.55 22.31
C ASN A 99 -7.28 -4.95 22.67
N LEU A 100 -8.27 -5.04 21.77
CA LEU A 100 -9.66 -4.64 22.00
C LEU A 100 -10.33 -5.56 23.03
N LYS A 101 -10.11 -6.88 22.97
CA LYS A 101 -10.56 -7.81 24.02
C LYS A 101 -9.95 -7.52 25.41
N ARG A 102 -8.88 -6.73 25.49
CA ARG A 102 -8.24 -6.29 26.73
C ARG A 102 -8.67 -4.89 27.18
N LYS A 103 -9.39 -4.11 26.36
CA LYS A 103 -9.87 -2.75 26.68
C LYS A 103 -11.40 -2.69 26.59
N GLU A 104 -12.09 -2.52 27.71
CA GLU A 104 -13.57 -2.45 27.81
C GLU A 104 -14.21 -1.18 27.20
N SER A 105 -13.54 -0.42 26.32
CA SER A 105 -14.12 0.81 25.76
C SER A 105 -14.01 0.86 24.22
N PRO A 106 -15.10 1.13 23.50
CA PRO A 106 -15.09 1.22 22.05
C PRO A 106 -14.50 2.57 21.60
N SER A 107 -13.37 2.52 20.90
CA SER A 107 -12.74 3.68 20.23
C SER A 107 -13.36 3.90 18.84
N PHE A 108 -13.51 5.18 18.46
CA PHE A 108 -14.16 5.69 17.25
C PHE A 108 -13.24 5.63 16.01
N GLU A 109 -12.70 4.47 15.64
CA GLU A 109 -11.85 4.36 14.43
C GLU A 109 -12.50 3.48 13.35
N ALA A 110 -13.70 3.87 12.95
CA ALA A 110 -14.49 3.22 11.88
C ALA A 110 -14.11 3.66 10.45
N LEU A 111 -12.82 3.95 10.20
CA LEU A 111 -12.31 4.26 8.85
C LEU A 111 -11.40 3.15 8.29
N TYR A 112 -11.15 2.10 9.08
CA TYR A 112 -10.24 1.02 8.74
C TYR A 112 -10.94 -0.34 8.90
N ASN A 113 -11.67 -0.76 7.86
CA ASN A 113 -12.23 -2.11 7.83
C ASN A 113 -11.27 -3.06 7.09
N PRO A 114 -10.49 -3.89 7.80
CA PRO A 114 -9.50 -4.78 7.20
C PRO A 114 -10.11 -5.77 6.19
N TYR A 115 -11.39 -6.14 6.35
CA TYR A 115 -12.09 -7.05 5.45
C TYR A 115 -12.37 -6.42 4.07
N HIS A 116 -12.64 -5.11 4.01
CA HIS A 116 -12.78 -4.41 2.72
C HIS A 116 -11.45 -4.30 1.98
N GLN A 117 -10.34 -4.13 2.72
CA GLN A 117 -8.99 -4.08 2.15
C GLN A 117 -8.61 -5.42 1.54
N GLU A 118 -8.89 -6.50 2.25
CA GLU A 118 -8.59 -7.84 1.76
C GLU A 118 -9.28 -8.14 0.42
N ARG A 119 -10.57 -7.83 0.31
CA ARG A 119 -11.32 -8.08 -0.95
C ARG A 119 -10.74 -7.28 -2.12
N SER A 120 -10.38 -6.01 -1.91
CA SER A 120 -9.84 -5.18 -2.99
C SER A 120 -8.46 -5.65 -3.45
N ILE A 121 -7.62 -6.10 -2.52
CA ILE A 121 -6.29 -6.65 -2.81
C ILE A 121 -6.41 -7.98 -3.56
N GLN A 122 -7.32 -8.86 -3.14
CA GLN A 122 -7.57 -10.14 -3.85
C GLN A 122 -8.05 -9.90 -5.28
N GLN A 123 -8.94 -8.93 -5.49
CA GLN A 123 -9.37 -8.55 -6.84
C GLN A 123 -8.20 -8.06 -7.68
N LEU A 124 -7.35 -7.19 -7.14
CA LEU A 124 -6.16 -6.69 -7.84
C LEU A 124 -5.19 -7.83 -8.21
N ILE A 125 -4.97 -8.79 -7.31
CA ILE A 125 -4.13 -9.97 -7.59
C ILE A 125 -4.71 -10.77 -8.76
N ASN A 126 -6.02 -10.97 -8.79
CA ASN A 126 -6.69 -11.66 -9.89
C ASN A 126 -6.58 -10.88 -11.21
N ASP A 127 -6.82 -9.57 -11.18
CA ASP A 127 -6.73 -8.68 -12.35
C ASP A 127 -5.30 -8.71 -12.95
N LEU A 128 -4.27 -8.65 -12.11
CA LEU A 128 -2.86 -8.73 -12.53
C LEU A 128 -2.48 -10.13 -13.06
N SER A 129 -3.04 -11.20 -12.48
CA SER A 129 -2.77 -12.58 -12.89
C SER A 129 -3.36 -12.90 -14.26
N THR A 130 -4.48 -12.26 -14.58
CA THR A 130 -5.22 -12.45 -15.85
C THR A 130 -4.95 -11.35 -16.87
N MET A 131 -4.01 -10.44 -16.57
CA MET A 131 -3.70 -9.30 -17.42
C MET A 131 -3.17 -9.75 -18.79
N PRO A 132 -3.78 -9.31 -19.91
CA PRO A 132 -3.32 -9.67 -21.25
C PRO A 132 -1.96 -9.03 -21.56
N CYS A 133 -1.18 -9.67 -22.42
CA CYS A 133 0.06 -9.08 -22.93
C CYS A 133 -0.26 -7.78 -23.69
N PRO A 134 0.34 -6.64 -23.30
CA PRO A 134 0.06 -5.34 -23.93
C PRO A 134 0.86 -5.13 -25.22
N VAL A 135 1.53 -6.17 -25.72
CA VAL A 135 2.29 -6.16 -26.96
C VAL A 135 1.63 -7.16 -27.90
N ASP A 136 1.39 -6.76 -29.14
CA ASP A 136 0.73 -7.58 -30.18
C ASP A 136 1.54 -8.83 -30.60
N GLN A 137 2.66 -9.11 -29.93
CA GLN A 137 3.55 -10.24 -30.16
C GLN A 137 3.83 -10.94 -28.82
N CYS A 138 2.79 -11.62 -28.35
CA CYS A 138 2.78 -12.70 -27.38
C CYS A 138 1.79 -13.73 -27.95
#